data_AF-A0A3D5BSW6-F1
#
_entry.id   AF-A0A3D5BSW6-F1
#
_cell.length_a   1.000
_cell.length_b   1.000
_cell.length_c   1.000
_cell.angle_alpha   90.00
_cell.angle_beta   90.00
_cell.angle_gamma   90.00
#
_symmetry.space_group_name_H-M   'P 1'
#
loop_
_entity.id
_entity.type
_entity.pdbx_description
1 polymer ?
#
loop_
_entity_poly.entity_id
_entity_poly.type
_entity_poly.pdbx_seq_one_letter_code
_entity_poly.pdbx_strand_id
1 'polypeptide(L)'
;MREGELDMTEAYRAARILTMNPGCPEIVDGCILVDGGRIVAVAPWKEASGPCRNLGDVTLVPGLINAHAHLELSHLAGRLSAGQGFEAWADGLFAALRAQRVCRADV
;
A
#
# COMPACT_ATOMS: atom_id res chain seq x y z
N MET A 1 8.56 -27.10 7.83
CA MET A 1 9.20 -27.39 6.52
C MET A 1 8.10 -27.45 5.47
N ARG A 2 7.87 -26.39 4.71
CA ARG A 2 7.14 -26.47 3.43
C ARG A 2 8.17 -26.15 2.36
N GLU A 3 8.41 -27.15 1.55
CA GLU A 3 9.34 -27.21 0.45
C GLU A 3 8.49 -26.98 -0.81
N GLY A 4 8.81 -25.95 -1.60
CA GLY A 4 8.22 -25.79 -2.94
C GLY A 4 7.47 -24.49 -3.27
N GLU A 5 7.85 -23.33 -2.76
CA GLU A 5 7.45 -22.05 -3.37
C GLU A 5 8.73 -21.40 -3.93
N LEU A 6 8.78 -21.30 -5.26
CA LEU A 6 9.98 -20.95 -6.02
C LEU A 6 10.50 -19.59 -5.56
N ASP A 7 11.70 -19.57 -4.99
CA ASP A 7 12.50 -18.38 -4.74
C ASP A 7 12.93 -17.84 -6.11
N MET A 8 11.98 -17.21 -6.81
CA MET A 8 12.17 -16.70 -8.16
C MET A 8 12.67 -15.27 -8.02
N THR A 9 13.92 -15.06 -8.41
CA THR A 9 14.44 -13.70 -8.54
C THR A 9 13.67 -12.97 -9.63
N GLU A 10 12.92 -11.95 -9.26
CA GLU A 10 12.12 -11.12 -10.14
C GLU A 10 12.83 -9.79 -10.39
N ALA A 11 12.86 -9.34 -11.65
CA ALA A 11 13.38 -8.01 -12.01
C ALA A 11 12.25 -7.12 -12.51
N TYR A 12 12.19 -5.90 -12.01
CA TYR A 12 11.21 -4.87 -12.38
C TYR A 12 11.93 -3.66 -12.96
N ARG A 13 11.52 -3.22 -14.15
CA ARG A 13 12.03 -1.98 -14.78
C ARG A 13 10.95 -0.90 -14.76
N ALA A 14 11.33 0.32 -14.41
CA ALA A 14 10.45 1.49 -14.44
C ALA A 14 11.19 2.71 -14.97
N ALA A 15 10.47 3.66 -15.57
CA ALA A 15 11.07 4.90 -16.06
C ALA A 15 11.73 5.72 -14.96
N ARG A 16 11.20 5.67 -13.73
CA ARG A 16 11.73 6.39 -12.56
C ARG A 16 11.59 5.55 -11.30
N ILE A 17 12.60 5.55 -10.44
CA ILE A 17 12.54 4.96 -9.09
C ILE A 17 12.95 6.01 -8.07
N LEU A 18 12.07 6.25 -7.09
CA LEU A 18 12.35 7.07 -5.92
C LEU A 18 12.44 6.16 -4.70
N THR A 19 13.65 5.93 -4.19
CA THR A 19 13.88 5.00 -3.07
C THR A 19 13.49 5.59 -1.71
N MET A 20 13.31 6.92 -1.64
CA MET A 20 13.19 7.70 -0.41
C MET A 20 14.43 7.60 0.50
N ASN A 21 15.56 7.05 0.02
CA ASN A 21 16.84 7.10 0.71
C ASN A 21 17.56 8.42 0.35
N PRO A 22 17.90 9.28 1.33
CA PRO A 22 18.58 10.55 1.06
C PRO A 22 19.91 10.43 0.31
N GLY A 23 20.60 9.30 0.44
CA GLY A 23 21.85 9.02 -0.28
C GLY A 23 21.66 8.46 -1.69
N CYS A 24 20.42 8.28 -2.13
CA CYS A 24 20.08 7.71 -3.42
C CYS A 24 19.06 8.64 -4.12
N PRO A 25 19.53 9.54 -5.00
CA PRO A 25 18.65 10.40 -5.78
C PRO A 25 17.76 9.55 -6.72
N GLU A 26 16.84 10.20 -7.42
CA GLU A 26 16.01 9.56 -8.43
C GLU A 26 16.85 8.74 -9.42
N ILE A 27 16.46 7.48 -9.63
CA ILE A 27 17.06 6.61 -10.63
C ILE A 27 16.16 6.65 -11.87
N VAL A 28 16.63 7.32 -12.92
CA VAL A 28 16.00 7.34 -14.24
C VAL A 28 16.35 6.04 -14.97
N ASP A 29 15.36 5.44 -15.63
CA ASP A 29 15.44 4.14 -16.28
C ASP A 29 16.02 3.08 -15.34
N GLY A 30 15.30 2.79 -14.25
CA GLY A 30 15.77 2.01 -13.12
C GLY A 30 15.28 0.56 -13.11
N CYS A 31 15.97 -0.26 -12.32
CA CYS A 31 15.71 -1.68 -12.08
C CYS A 31 15.60 -1.96 -10.58
N ILE A 32 14.67 -2.84 -10.18
CA ILE A 32 14.62 -3.47 -8.86
C ILE A 32 14.73 -4.98 -9.04
N LEU A 33 15.66 -5.59 -8.32
CA LEU A 33 15.74 -7.04 -8.18
C LEU A 33 15.12 -7.46 -6.84
N VAL A 34 14.20 -8.42 -6.91
CA VAL A 34 13.48 -8.96 -5.77
C VAL A 34 13.76 -10.47 -5.69
N ASP A 35 14.19 -10.94 -4.53
CA ASP A 35 14.43 -12.36 -4.26
C ASP A 35 13.71 -12.72 -2.95
N GLY A 36 12.88 -13.77 -2.97
CA GLY A 36 12.08 -14.16 -1.81
C GLY A 36 11.19 -13.04 -1.23
N GLY A 37 10.67 -12.17 -2.09
CA GLY A 37 9.88 -10.99 -1.68
C GLY A 37 10.70 -9.87 -1.02
N ARG A 38 12.04 -9.92 -1.08
CA ARG A 38 12.94 -8.88 -0.56
C ARG A 38 13.67 -8.19 -1.70
N ILE A 39 13.80 -6.87 -1.61
CA ILE A 39 14.64 -6.11 -2.54
C ILE A 39 16.11 -6.44 -2.24
N VAL A 40 16.81 -7.02 -3.22
CA VAL A 40 18.24 -7.37 -3.13
C VAL A 40 19.15 -6.39 -3.85
N ALA A 41 18.61 -5.66 -4.84
CA ALA A 41 19.32 -4.58 -5.51
C ALA A 41 18.35 -3.56 -6.12
N VAL A 42 18.80 -2.31 -6.18
CA VAL A 42 18.18 -1.22 -6.93
C VAL A 42 19.30 -0.51 -7.69
N ALA A 43 19.18 -0.41 -9.00
CA ALA A 43 20.25 0.13 -9.86
C ALA A 43 19.68 0.71 -11.16
N PRO A 44 20.45 1.53 -11.89
CA PRO A 44 20.13 1.87 -13.28
C PRO A 44 19.96 0.62 -14.14
N TRP A 45 19.00 0.61 -15.07
CA TRP A 45 18.71 -0.53 -15.95
C TRP A 45 19.92 -0.93 -16.82
N LYS A 46 20.75 0.04 -17.21
CA LYS A 46 22.00 -0.22 -17.96
C LYS A 46 22.98 -1.15 -17.23
N GLU A 47 22.86 -1.29 -15.92
CA GLU A 47 23.69 -2.14 -15.06
C GLU A 47 23.03 -3.51 -14.78
N ALA A 48 21.76 -3.68 -15.18
CA ALA A 48 21.03 -4.93 -15.03
C ALA A 48 21.10 -5.78 -16.31
N SER A 49 20.96 -7.09 -16.17
CA SER A 49 20.86 -8.03 -17.27
C SER A 49 19.82 -9.11 -16.97
N GLY A 50 19.23 -9.68 -18.02
CA GLY A 50 18.25 -10.77 -17.90
C GLY A 50 16.78 -10.35 -18.09
N PRO A 51 15.86 -11.32 -18.03
CA PRO A 51 14.42 -11.06 -18.17
C PRO A 51 13.93 -10.12 -17.07
N CYS A 52 13.14 -9.11 -17.44
CA CYS A 52 12.49 -8.23 -16.49
C CYS A 52 11.03 -7.97 -16.87
N ARG A 53 10.22 -7.66 -15.86
CA ARG A 53 8.91 -7.07 -16.02
C ARG A 53 9.07 -5.57 -16.21
N ASN A 54 8.90 -5.11 -17.45
CA ASN A 54 8.89 -3.68 -17.74
C ASN A 54 7.52 -3.08 -17.40
N LEU A 55 7.51 -2.09 -16.50
CA LEU A 55 6.31 -1.37 -16.06
C LEU A 55 6.00 -0.14 -16.92
N GLY A 56 6.89 0.23 -17.84
CA GLY A 56 6.72 1.38 -18.74
C GLY A 56 7.04 2.73 -18.09
N ASP A 57 6.37 3.78 -18.56
CA ASP A 57 6.53 5.15 -18.07
C ASP A 57 5.79 5.37 -16.74
N VAL A 58 6.32 4.77 -15.68
CA VAL A 58 5.83 4.90 -14.32
C VAL A 58 6.94 5.32 -13.37
N THR A 59 6.55 5.92 -12.25
CA THR A 59 7.41 6.17 -11.10
C THR A 59 7.14 5.13 -10.03
N LEU A 60 8.15 4.33 -9.71
CA LEU A 60 8.09 3.36 -8.62
C LEU A 60 8.57 3.99 -7.32
N VAL A 61 7.76 3.84 -6.28
CA VAL A 61 8.00 4.36 -4.92
C VAL A 61 7.77 3.26 -3.89
N PRO A 62 8.26 3.38 -2.64
CA PRO A 62 7.84 2.51 -1.56
C PRO A 62 6.31 2.50 -1.40
N GLY A 63 5.77 1.33 -1.05
CA GLY A 63 4.34 1.22 -0.74
C GLY A 63 3.93 2.21 0.36
N LEU A 64 2.78 2.86 0.17
CA LEU A 64 2.28 3.82 1.14
C LEU A 64 1.91 3.11 2.45
N ILE A 65 2.35 3.69 3.58
CA ILE A 65 2.01 3.20 4.92
C ILE A 65 0.85 4.04 5.44
N ASN A 66 -0.32 3.42 5.59
CA ASN A 66 -1.42 4.01 6.35
C ASN A 66 -1.17 3.77 7.85
N ALA A 67 -0.62 4.77 8.54
CA ALA A 67 -0.18 4.64 9.92
C ALA A 67 -1.34 4.49 10.92
N HIS A 68 -2.54 4.94 10.57
CA HIS A 68 -3.71 4.87 11.45
C HIS A 68 -5.00 4.86 10.64
N ALA A 69 -5.82 3.83 10.82
CA ALA A 69 -7.14 3.74 10.21
C ALA A 69 -8.12 3.00 11.14
N HIS A 70 -9.38 3.42 11.09
CA HIS A 70 -10.50 2.72 11.71
C HIS A 70 -11.28 1.98 10.63
N LEU A 71 -10.83 0.76 10.30
CA LEU A 71 -11.46 -0.04 9.24
C LEU A 71 -12.88 -0.45 9.61
N GLU A 72 -13.16 -0.64 10.89
CA GLU A 72 -14.48 -0.94 11.45
C GLU A 72 -15.51 0.15 11.22
N LEU A 73 -15.08 1.36 10.84
CA LEU A 73 -15.96 2.48 10.52
C LEU A 73 -16.20 2.65 9.00
N SER A 74 -15.56 1.83 8.16
CA SER A 74 -15.60 2.00 6.70
C SER A 74 -17.01 1.92 6.11
N HIS A 75 -17.90 1.12 6.71
CA HIS A 75 -19.30 1.00 6.27
C HIS A 75 -20.17 2.23 6.61
N LEU A 76 -19.63 3.17 7.40
CA LEU A 76 -20.26 4.46 7.71
C LEU A 76 -19.79 5.58 6.78
N ALA A 77 -18.98 5.28 5.76
CA ALA A 77 -18.51 6.27 4.79
C ALA A 77 -19.69 7.08 4.20
N GLY A 78 -19.58 8.41 4.28
CA GLY A 78 -20.60 9.35 3.79
C GLY A 78 -21.91 9.41 4.59
N ARG A 79 -22.05 8.64 5.68
CA ARG A 79 -23.29 8.58 6.48
C ARG A 79 -23.27 9.48 7.72
N LEU A 80 -22.11 10.00 8.10
CA LEU A 80 -21.95 10.91 9.24
C LEU A 80 -21.81 12.35 8.72
N SER A 81 -22.47 13.28 9.39
CA SER A 81 -22.39 14.71 9.06
C SER A 81 -20.97 15.22 9.28
N ALA A 82 -20.37 15.79 8.23
CA ALA A 82 -19.09 16.48 8.29
C ALA A 82 -19.28 17.98 8.61
N GLY A 83 -18.18 18.64 8.99
CA GLY A 83 -18.13 20.11 9.10
C GLY A 83 -18.73 20.72 10.38
N GLN A 84 -19.11 19.89 11.37
CA GLN A 84 -19.67 20.34 12.65
C GLN A 84 -18.70 20.16 13.83
N GLY A 85 -17.43 19.84 13.56
CA GLY A 85 -16.42 19.55 14.58
C GLY A 85 -16.37 18.08 15.02
N PHE A 86 -15.33 17.73 15.79
CA PHE A 86 -15.07 16.35 16.20
C PHE A 86 -16.14 15.80 17.17
N GLU A 87 -16.57 16.60 18.15
CA GLU A 87 -17.55 16.15 19.16
C GLU A 87 -18.89 15.79 18.52
N ALA A 88 -19.45 16.68 17.68
CA ALA A 88 -20.69 16.42 16.96
C ALA A 88 -20.58 15.20 16.01
N TRP A 89 -19.41 15.00 15.39
CA TRP A 89 -19.13 13.81 14.60
C TRP A 89 -19.10 12.55 15.48
N ALA A 90 -18.46 12.60 16.65
CA ALA A 90 -18.36 11.48 17.58
C ALA A 90 -19.73 11.08 18.13
N ASP A 91 -20.58 12.05 18.47
CA ASP A 91 -21.97 11.79 18.86
C ASP A 91 -22.76 11.07 17.76
N GLY A 92 -22.65 11.56 16.52
CA GLY A 92 -23.26 10.92 15.35
C GLY A 92 -22.73 9.51 15.12
N LEU A 93 -21.42 9.30 15.30
CA LEU A 93 -20.79 7.99 15.22
C LEU A 93 -21.36 7.04 16.28
N PHE A 94 -21.39 7.43 17.55
CA PHE A 94 -21.90 6.58 18.62
C PHE A 94 -23.39 6.29 18.47
N ALA A 95 -24.18 7.25 17.99
CA ALA A 95 -25.59 7.02 17.65
C ALA A 95 -25.73 5.97 16.54
N ALA A 96 -24.94 6.08 15.46
CA ALA A 96 -24.95 5.12 14.36
C ALA A 96 -24.53 3.71 14.80
N LEU A 97 -23.49 3.60 15.63
CA LEU A 97 -23.03 2.31 16.16
C LEU A 97 -24.05 1.68 17.12
N ARG A 98 -24.74 2.47 17.96
CA ARG A 98 -25.81 1.98 18.84
C ARG A 98 -27.00 1.47 18.06
N ALA A 99 -27.40 2.16 16.99
CA ALA A 99 -28.49 1.71 16.12
C ALA A 99 -28.19 0.35 15.46
N GLN A 100 -26.92 0.04 15.21
CA GLN A 100 -26.48 -1.25 14.63
C GLN A 100 -26.34 -2.37 15.65
N ARG A 101 -26.18 -2.04 16.94
CA ARG A 101 -26.20 -3.03 18.05
C ARG A 101 -27.58 -3.63 18.26
N VAL A 102 -28.63 -3.05 17.67
CA VAL A 102 -29.95 -3.67 17.55
C VAL A 102 -29.90 -4.67 16.39
N CYS A 103 -29.20 -5.79 16.60
CA CYS A 103 -29.40 -6.96 15.78
C CYS A 103 -30.67 -7.66 16.28
N ARG A 104 -31.62 -7.84 15.36
CA ARG A 104 -32.81 -8.70 15.49
C ARG A 104 -32.45 -9.97 16.26
N ALA A 105 -33.11 -10.17 17.40
CA ALA A 105 -33.33 -11.50 17.93
C ALA A 105 -34.45 -12.16 17.10
N ASP A 106 -34.18 -12.47 15.83
CA ASP A 106 -35.09 -13.26 15.01
C ASP A 106 -34.42 -14.59 14.69
N VAL A 107 -34.89 -15.61 15.41
CA VAL A 107 -35.05 -17.05 15.11
C VAL A 107 -34.30 -17.62 13.91
#